data_AF-A0A432UVE2-F1
#
_entry.id   AF-A0A432UVE2-F1
#
_cell.length_a   1.000
_cell.length_b   1.000
_cell.length_c   1.000
_cell.angle_alpha   90.00
_cell.angle_beta   90.00
_cell.angle_gamma   90.00
#
_symmetry.space_group_name_H-M   'P 1'
#
loop_
_entity.id
_entity.type
_entity.pdbx_description
1 polymer ?
#
loop_
_entity_poly.entity_id
_entity_poly.type
_entity_poly.pdbx_seq_one_letter_code
_entity_poly.pdbx_strand_id
1 'polypeptide(L)'
;MTQNGPPSLRRLFSDSLLALESWELHAIEQILKAPAINVDETSLRVDRKRFWIHVLSAGDITLKFLHRKRGPEAIEDIHIIPRYGGVIIHDCWASYLSYTHCGHGLCGSHLLRELTFI
;
A
#
# COMPACT_ATOMS: atom_id res chain seq x y z
N MET A 1 -13.10 -21.65 -36.54
CA MET A 1 -13.15 -22.71 -35.51
C MET A 1 -12.59 -22.14 -34.23
N THR A 2 -13.46 -21.64 -33.34
CA THR A 2 -13.06 -21.15 -32.02
C THR A 2 -12.75 -22.35 -31.13
N GLN A 3 -11.51 -22.45 -30.65
CA GLN A 3 -11.12 -23.49 -29.70
C GLN A 3 -11.79 -23.19 -28.34
N ASN A 4 -12.93 -23.82 -28.09
CA ASN A 4 -13.69 -23.75 -26.83
C ASN A 4 -13.21 -24.85 -25.85
N GLY A 5 -11.91 -24.85 -25.53
CA GLY A 5 -11.36 -25.63 -24.42
C GLY A 5 -11.11 -24.71 -23.21
N PRO A 6 -11.09 -25.23 -21.96
CA PRO A 6 -10.74 -24.43 -20.80
C PRO A 6 -9.34 -23.81 -21.00
N PRO A 7 -9.13 -22.55 -20.58
CA PRO A 7 -7.85 -21.87 -20.76
C PRO A 7 -6.74 -22.62 -20.01
N SER A 8 -5.54 -22.63 -20.59
CA SER A 8 -4.37 -23.18 -19.90
C SER A 8 -4.03 -22.35 -18.66
N LEU A 9 -3.36 -22.96 -17.66
CA LEU A 9 -2.89 -22.23 -16.47
C LEU A 9 -2.08 -20.99 -16.84
N ARG A 10 -1.21 -21.09 -17.86
CA ARG A 10 -0.39 -19.97 -18.33
C ARG A 10 -1.23 -18.79 -18.82
N ARG A 11 -2.32 -19.08 -19.54
CA ARG A 11 -3.27 -18.08 -20.01
C ARG A 11 -4.05 -17.47 -18.84
N LEU A 12 -4.52 -18.29 -17.91
CA LEU A 12 -5.18 -17.81 -16.69
C LEU A 12 -4.28 -16.88 -15.87
N PHE A 13 -3.01 -17.24 -15.67
CA PHE A 13 -2.04 -16.37 -14.99
C PHE A 13 -1.83 -15.06 -15.74
N SER A 14 -1.62 -15.10 -17.06
CA SER A 14 -1.44 -13.88 -17.86
C SER A 14 -2.65 -12.95 -17.81
N ASP A 15 -3.85 -13.48 -17.99
CA ASP A 15 -5.09 -12.71 -17.99
C ASP A 15 -5.35 -12.11 -16.59
N SER A 16 -5.04 -12.87 -15.53
CA SER A 16 -5.15 -12.41 -14.14
C SER A 16 -4.15 -11.30 -13.83
N LEU A 17 -2.90 -11.41 -14.32
CA LEU A 17 -1.89 -10.37 -14.13
C LEU A 17 -2.30 -9.05 -14.79
N LEU A 18 -2.84 -9.10 -16.02
CA LEU A 18 -3.32 -7.90 -16.72
C LEU A 18 -4.52 -7.25 -16.02
N ALA A 19 -5.46 -8.07 -15.53
CA ALA A 19 -6.61 -7.58 -14.79
C ALA A 19 -6.19 -6.94 -13.45
N LEU A 20 -5.23 -7.55 -12.75
CA LEU A 20 -4.66 -7.03 -11.51
C LEU A 20 -3.90 -5.72 -11.74
N GLU A 21 -3.11 -5.63 -12.80
CA GLU A 21 -2.39 -4.39 -13.16
C GLU A 21 -3.37 -3.25 -13.44
N SER A 22 -4.42 -3.52 -14.24
CA SER A 22 -5.46 -2.54 -14.55
C SER A 22 -6.22 -2.09 -13.29
N TRP A 23 -6.54 -3.02 -12.41
CA TRP A 23 -7.19 -2.73 -11.13
C TRP A 23 -6.27 -1.92 -10.20
N GLU A 24 -4.99 -2.28 -10.11
CA GLU A 24 -4.01 -1.61 -9.26
C GLU A 24 -3.85 -0.15 -9.67
N LEU A 25 -3.69 0.13 -10.97
CA LEU A 25 -3.62 1.50 -11.49
C LEU A 25 -4.86 2.31 -11.12
N HIS A 26 -6.05 1.72 -11.30
CA HIS A 26 -7.31 2.38 -10.94
C HIS A 26 -7.45 2.61 -9.43
N ALA A 27 -7.03 1.64 -8.61
CA ALA A 27 -7.02 1.76 -7.16
C ALA A 27 -6.05 2.85 -6.68
N ILE A 28 -4.87 2.97 -7.30
CA ILE A 28 -3.91 4.05 -7.03
C ILE A 28 -4.54 5.42 -7.33
N GLU A 29 -5.24 5.57 -8.47
CA GLU A 29 -5.92 6.83 -8.79
C GLU A 29 -7.00 7.19 -7.76
N GLN A 30 -7.74 6.22 -7.25
CA GLN A 30 -8.74 6.44 -6.21
C GLN A 30 -8.08 6.82 -4.88
N ILE A 31 -7.00 6.15 -4.49
CA ILE A 31 -6.19 6.48 -3.31
C ILE A 31 -5.67 7.92 -3.39
N LEU A 32 -5.16 8.34 -4.56
CA LEU A 32 -4.65 9.70 -4.76
C LEU A 32 -5.73 10.79 -4.67
N LYS A 33 -6.99 10.45 -4.90
CA LYS A 33 -8.15 11.36 -4.81
C LYS A 33 -8.81 11.34 -3.43
N ALA A 34 -8.48 10.37 -2.57
CA ALA A 34 -9.05 10.27 -1.24
C ALA A 34 -8.61 11.48 -0.38
N PRO A 35 -9.48 12.04 0.46
CA PRO A 35 -9.11 13.16 1.33
C PRO A 35 -8.15 12.73 2.45
N ALA A 36 -8.25 11.48 2.90
CA ALA A 36 -7.39 10.88 3.89
C ALA A 36 -7.11 9.42 3.53
N ILE A 37 -5.89 8.96 3.81
CA ILE A 37 -5.46 7.56 3.63
C ILE A 37 -4.80 7.07 4.91
N ASN A 38 -4.96 5.80 5.24
CA ASN A 38 -4.20 5.14 6.30
C ASN A 38 -2.94 4.52 5.69
N VAL A 39 -1.80 4.71 6.34
CA VAL A 39 -0.52 4.13 5.92
C VAL A 39 0.16 3.40 7.07
N ASP A 40 0.75 2.23 6.77
CA ASP A 40 1.44 1.38 7.74
C ASP A 40 2.50 0.51 7.07
N GLU A 41 3.46 0.00 7.85
CA GLU A 41 4.50 -0.90 7.37
C GLU A 41 4.65 -2.13 8.28
N THR A 42 4.51 -3.32 7.70
CA THR A 42 4.64 -4.58 8.43
C THR A 42 5.64 -5.52 7.78
N SER A 43 6.39 -6.28 8.57
CA SER A 43 7.41 -7.17 8.03
C SER A 43 6.82 -8.52 7.58
N LEU A 44 7.31 -9.03 6.44
CA LEU A 44 7.02 -10.37 5.93
C LEU A 44 8.33 -11.13 5.69
N ARG A 45 8.33 -12.46 5.89
CA ARG A 45 9.46 -13.31 5.46
C ARG A 45 9.15 -13.99 4.14
N VAL A 46 9.99 -13.78 3.13
CA VAL A 46 9.95 -14.49 1.85
C VAL A 46 11.31 -15.15 1.64
N ASP A 47 11.31 -16.47 1.44
CA ASP A 47 12.53 -17.30 1.35
C ASP A 47 13.51 -17.06 2.50
N ARG A 48 12.98 -17.01 3.73
CA ARG A 48 13.72 -16.73 4.97
C ARG A 48 14.40 -15.35 5.01
N LYS A 49 14.18 -14.46 4.04
CA LYS A 49 14.68 -13.08 4.04
C LYS A 49 13.57 -12.13 4.47
N ARG A 50 13.93 -11.08 5.22
CA ARG A 50 12.98 -10.04 5.63
C ARG A 50 12.63 -9.16 4.43
N PHE A 51 11.34 -8.86 4.31
CA PHE A 51 10.74 -7.86 3.46
C PHE A 51 9.77 -7.02 4.30
N TRP A 52 9.29 -5.94 3.70
CA TRP A 52 8.34 -5.01 4.28
C TRP A 52 7.17 -4.86 3.32
N ILE A 53 5.96 -5.01 3.86
CA ILE A 53 4.74 -4.67 3.16
C ILE A 53 4.41 -3.24 3.55
N HIS A 54 4.33 -2.38 2.54
CA HIS A 54 3.83 -1.01 2.64
C HIS A 54 2.34 -1.02 2.34
N VAL A 55 1.53 -0.64 3.32
CA VAL A 55 0.08 -0.70 3.24
C VAL A 55 -0.45 0.72 3.07
N LEU A 56 -1.35 0.91 2.09
CA LEU A 56 -2.12 2.15 1.93
C LEU A 56 -3.59 1.78 1.79
N SER A 57 -4.47 2.42 2.56
CA SER A 57 -5.91 2.18 2.46
C SER A 57 -6.75 3.44 2.56
N ALA A 58 -7.87 3.45 1.83
CA ALA A 58 -8.95 4.41 1.98
C ALA A 58 -10.27 3.81 1.46
N GLY A 59 -11.35 4.01 2.21
CA GLY A 59 -12.63 3.36 1.92
C GLY A 59 -12.48 1.84 1.84
N ASP A 60 -12.93 1.26 0.73
CA ASP A 60 -12.86 -0.18 0.47
C ASP A 60 -11.56 -0.62 -0.25
N ILE A 61 -10.63 0.31 -0.52
CA ILE A 61 -9.37 0.01 -1.19
C ILE A 61 -8.27 -0.22 -0.15
N THR A 62 -7.52 -1.30 -0.34
CA THR A 62 -6.26 -1.54 0.36
C THR A 62 -5.21 -2.01 -0.64
N LEU A 63 -4.16 -1.21 -0.81
CA LEU A 63 -2.98 -1.54 -1.58
C LEU A 63 -1.87 -2.06 -0.67
N LYS A 64 -1.11 -3.05 -1.15
CA LYS A 64 0.00 -3.68 -0.41
C LYS A 64 1.18 -3.87 -1.34
N PHE A 65 2.25 -3.13 -1.10
CA PHE A 65 3.48 -3.21 -1.88
C PHE A 65 4.57 -3.92 -1.09
N LEU A 66 5.10 -5.01 -1.65
CA LEU A 66 6.20 -5.74 -1.04
C LEU A 66 7.53 -5.12 -1.46
N HIS A 67 8.32 -4.69 -0.49
CA HIS A 67 9.62 -4.09 -0.71
C HIS A 67 10.71 -4.70 0.17
N ARG A 68 11.98 -4.63 -0.27
CA ARG A 68 13.12 -5.12 0.54
C ARG A 68 13.41 -4.24 1.73
N LYS A 69 13.06 -2.96 1.63
CA LYS A 69 13.37 -1.92 2.61
C LYS A 69 12.11 -1.37 3.26
N ARG A 70 12.27 -0.96 4.51
CA ARG A 70 11.32 -0.15 5.27
C ARG A 70 11.58 1.32 4.94
N GLY A 71 10.56 2.17 4.99
CA GLY A 71 10.76 3.63 5.02
C GLY A 71 11.02 4.31 3.69
N PRO A 72 11.68 5.50 3.73
CA PRO A 72 11.58 6.50 2.67
C PRO A 72 11.96 5.96 1.30
N GLU A 73 13.02 5.16 1.20
CA GLU A 73 13.43 4.59 -0.09
C GLU A 73 12.32 3.75 -0.73
N ALA A 74 11.64 2.92 0.04
CA ALA A 74 10.52 2.14 -0.46
C ALA A 74 9.30 3.01 -0.79
N ILE A 75 9.04 4.03 0.03
CA ILE A 75 7.94 4.97 -0.17
C ILE A 75 8.15 5.77 -1.47
N GLU A 76 9.39 6.19 -1.75
CA GLU A 76 9.78 6.83 -3.01
C GLU A 76 9.62 5.88 -4.19
N ASP A 77 10.09 4.63 -4.08
CA ASP A 77 10.00 3.62 -5.15
C ASP A 77 8.53 3.27 -5.49
N ILE A 78 7.66 3.17 -4.48
CA ILE A 78 6.21 2.95 -4.66
C ILE A 78 5.53 4.19 -5.25
N HIS A 79 6.06 5.37 -4.96
CA HIS A 79 5.69 6.64 -5.59
C HIS A 79 4.21 7.03 -5.45
N ILE A 80 3.57 6.70 -4.32
CA ILE A 80 2.20 7.15 -4.00
C ILE A 80 2.22 8.34 -3.04
N ILE A 81 2.80 8.18 -1.83
CA ILE A 81 2.89 9.25 -0.83
C ILE A 81 3.60 10.51 -1.36
N PRO A 82 4.70 10.43 -2.13
CA PRO A 82 5.35 11.62 -2.69
C PRO A 82 4.46 12.47 -3.59
N ARG A 83 3.38 11.90 -4.15
CA ARG A 83 2.42 12.60 -5.03
C ARG A 83 1.06 12.86 -4.37
N TYR A 84 0.88 12.41 -3.14
CA TYR A 84 -0.39 12.50 -2.43
C TYR A 84 -0.53 13.86 -1.74
N GLY A 85 -1.67 14.53 -1.96
CA GLY A 85 -1.95 15.88 -1.44
C GLY A 85 -2.97 15.94 -0.30
N GLY A 86 -3.51 14.80 0.14
CA GLY A 86 -4.48 14.73 1.23
C GLY A 86 -3.83 14.61 2.60
N VAL A 87 -4.52 13.93 3.53
CA VAL A 87 -3.99 13.63 4.88
C VAL A 87 -3.54 12.17 4.96
N ILE A 88 -2.33 11.89 5.43
CA ILE A 88 -1.88 10.54 5.77
C ILE A 88 -2.10 10.27 7.26
N ILE A 89 -2.73 9.15 7.59
CA ILE A 89 -2.99 8.69 8.96
C ILE A 89 -2.01 7.56 9.27
N HIS A 90 -1.09 7.76 10.21
CA HIS A 90 0.02 6.84 10.46
C HIS A 90 0.36 6.68 11.95
N ASP A 91 1.26 5.75 12.27
CA ASP A 91 1.70 5.34 13.61
C ASP A 91 2.73 6.28 14.27
N CYS A 92 2.77 7.56 13.90
CA CYS A 92 3.79 8.54 14.34
C CYS A 92 5.23 8.20 13.90
N TRP A 93 5.42 7.27 12.96
CA TRP A 93 6.78 6.95 12.52
C TRP A 93 7.44 8.11 11.76
N ALA A 94 8.73 8.37 12.07
CA ALA A 94 9.45 9.56 11.62
C ALA A 94 9.57 9.68 10.10
N SER A 95 9.60 8.56 9.37
CA SER A 95 9.67 8.57 7.90
C SER A 95 8.41 9.10 7.25
N TYR A 96 7.25 8.99 7.89
CA TYR A 96 6.05 9.64 7.39
C TYR A 96 6.11 11.15 7.64
N LEU A 97 6.60 11.57 8.81
CA LEU A 97 6.68 12.98 9.19
C LEU A 97 7.62 13.82 8.29
N SER A 98 8.49 13.20 7.49
CA SER A 98 9.31 13.94 6.52
C SER A 98 8.54 14.44 5.29
N TYR A 99 7.31 13.98 5.05
CA TYR A 99 6.49 14.35 3.89
C TYR A 99 5.63 15.59 4.17
N THR A 100 6.29 16.75 4.29
CA THR A 100 5.69 18.02 4.73
C THR A 100 4.68 18.63 3.75
N HIS A 101 4.57 18.10 2.53
CA HIS A 101 3.63 18.58 1.51
C HIS A 101 2.20 18.07 1.73
N CYS A 102 2.00 17.07 2.59
CA CYS A 102 0.69 16.48 2.89
C CYS A 102 0.30 16.71 4.36
N GLY A 103 -0.97 16.54 4.68
CA GLY A 103 -1.44 16.62 6.07
C GLY A 103 -1.09 15.35 6.84
N HIS A 104 -0.94 15.46 8.17
CA HIS A 104 -0.65 14.32 9.03
C HIS A 104 -1.74 14.12 10.08
N GLY A 105 -2.23 12.88 10.18
CA GLY A 105 -3.05 12.39 11.28
C GLY A 105 -2.35 11.23 11.97
N LEU A 106 -2.57 11.08 13.29
CA LEU A 106 -2.06 9.94 14.03
C LEU A 106 -3.14 8.86 14.14
N CYS A 107 -2.74 7.61 13.94
CA CYS A 107 -3.64 6.47 14.00
C CYS A 107 -4.12 6.25 15.43
N GLY A 108 -5.43 6.41 15.67
CA GLY A 108 -6.05 6.23 16.98
C GLY A 108 -5.81 4.83 17.57
N SER A 109 -5.87 3.77 16.76
CA SER A 109 -5.62 2.40 17.24
C SER A 109 -4.17 2.21 17.71
N HIS A 110 -3.21 2.83 17.03
CA HIS A 110 -1.81 2.83 17.47
C HIS A 110 -1.65 3.63 18.75
N LEU A 111 -2.21 4.84 18.82
CA LEU A 111 -2.19 5.65 20.05
C LEU A 111 -2.81 4.89 21.23
N LEU A 112 -3.96 4.26 21.05
CA LEU A 112 -4.58 3.45 22.09
C LEU A 112 -3.66 2.33 22.55
N ARG A 113 -3.03 1.59 21.63
CA ARG A 113 -2.08 0.52 21.99
C ARG A 113 -0.87 1.04 22.77
N GLU A 114 -0.30 2.16 22.36
CA GLU A 114 0.90 2.71 23.01
C GLU A 114 0.59 3.45 24.33
N LEU A 115 -0.64 3.98 24.48
CA LEU A 115 -1.07 4.76 25.65
C LEU A 115 -1.90 3.95 26.66
N THR A 116 -2.25 2.68 26.39
CA THR A 116 -3.01 1.83 27.33
C THR A 116 -2.14 1.18 28.42
N PHE A 117 -0.90 1.63 28.58
CA PHE A 117 -0.02 1.24 29.69
C PHE A 117 0.04 2.35 30.75
N ILE A 118 -1.12 2.68 31.35
CA ILE A 118 -1.21 3.47 32.59
C ILE A 118 -1.77 2.56 33.69
#